data_AF-A0A4Q3XWC7-F1
#
_entry.id   AF-A0A4Q3XWC7-F1
#
_cell.length_a   1.000
_cell.length_b   1.000
_cell.length_c   1.000
_cell.angle_alpha   90.00
_cell.angle_beta   90.00
_cell.angle_gamma   90.00
#
_symmetry.space_group_name_H-M   'P 1'
#
loop_
_entity.id
_entity.type
_entity.pdbx_description
1 polymer ?
#
loop_
_entity_poly.entity_id
_entity_poly.type
_entity_poly.pdbx_seq_one_letter_code
_entity_poly.pdbx_strand_id
1 'polypeptide(L)'
;MLTGSLISIVDVQVGDETTRVVASHLADLRLLPPELGSWLVGHGLLKIHIGDRPLADLDAIRGADPGSFRNLTDAGGYHPDLKCVYLGNGGSPSASVALHEIGHAVGWLSGAHSKSGFILDYIDQEENLPAYYRESWNGRHDVERGARETFAEVFAMLLTGRKQKAENVFGLAICAYVERFSSGVALE
;
A
#
# COMPACT_ATOMS: atom_id res chain seq x y z
N MET A 1 -3.34 -18.37 8.08
CA MET A 1 -4.46 -18.38 7.10
C MET A 1 -4.92 -16.93 6.92
N LEU A 2 -5.34 -16.51 5.72
CA LEU A 2 -6.00 -15.21 5.56
C LEU A 2 -7.30 -15.22 6.38
N THR A 3 -7.75 -14.07 6.86
CA THR A 3 -9.00 -13.99 7.65
C THR A 3 -10.22 -14.13 6.74
N GLY A 4 -11.34 -14.59 7.30
CA GLY A 4 -12.55 -14.87 6.52
C GLY A 4 -13.02 -13.67 5.67
N SER A 5 -12.90 -12.46 6.20
CA SER A 5 -13.27 -11.21 5.52
C SER A 5 -12.40 -10.93 4.29
N LEU A 6 -11.07 -11.03 4.42
CA LEU A 6 -10.14 -10.77 3.31
C LEU A 6 -10.22 -11.83 2.20
N ILE A 7 -10.42 -13.11 2.57
CA ILE A 7 -10.54 -14.19 1.58
C ILE A 7 -11.65 -13.90 0.55
N SER A 8 -12.76 -13.28 0.99
CA SER A 8 -13.90 -13.01 0.12
C SER A 8 -13.64 -11.99 -0.98
N ILE A 9 -12.62 -11.14 -0.82
CA ILE A 9 -12.29 -10.07 -1.76
C ILE A 9 -10.98 -10.31 -2.54
N VAL A 10 -10.22 -11.35 -2.20
CA VAL A 10 -9.01 -11.73 -2.94
C VAL A 10 -9.38 -12.50 -4.20
N ASP A 11 -8.91 -11.99 -5.34
CA ASP A 11 -9.01 -12.61 -6.66
C ASP A 11 -7.60 -12.91 -7.18
N VAL A 12 -7.34 -14.17 -7.53
CA VAL A 12 -6.01 -14.64 -7.92
C VAL A 12 -6.02 -15.04 -9.38
N GLN A 13 -5.22 -14.34 -10.18
CA GLN A 13 -4.99 -14.59 -11.60
C GLN A 13 -3.61 -15.22 -11.78
N VAL A 14 -3.55 -16.54 -11.78
CA VAL A 14 -2.34 -17.30 -12.09
C VAL A 14 -2.39 -17.82 -13.52
N GLY A 15 -1.26 -17.87 -14.21
CA GLY A 15 -1.07 -18.74 -15.37
C GLY A 15 -0.97 -20.21 -14.94
N ASP A 16 -0.41 -21.05 -15.83
CA ASP A 16 -0.34 -22.51 -15.64
C ASP A 16 0.57 -22.96 -14.47
N GLU A 17 1.41 -22.06 -13.94
CA GLU A 17 2.27 -22.32 -12.78
C GLU A 17 2.00 -21.30 -11.67
N THR A 18 1.77 -21.77 -10.44
CA THR A 18 1.68 -20.86 -9.28
C THR A 18 3.04 -20.24 -9.05
N THR A 19 3.21 -18.99 -9.48
CA THR A 19 4.52 -18.33 -9.40
C THR A 19 4.83 -17.91 -7.97
N ARG A 20 6.13 -17.91 -7.65
CA ARG A 20 6.69 -17.47 -6.37
C ARG A 20 6.21 -16.06 -5.95
N VAL A 21 5.88 -15.21 -6.94
CA VAL A 21 5.39 -13.84 -6.72
C VAL A 21 4.01 -13.83 -6.08
N VAL A 22 3.05 -14.58 -6.63
CA VAL A 22 1.70 -14.69 -6.07
C VAL A 22 1.76 -15.27 -4.66
N ALA A 23 2.59 -16.29 -4.45
CA ALA A 23 2.80 -16.86 -3.12
C ALA A 23 3.38 -15.86 -2.11
N SER A 24 4.29 -14.98 -2.56
CA SER A 24 4.86 -13.89 -1.74
C SER A 24 3.79 -12.87 -1.34
N HIS A 25 3.00 -12.39 -2.30
CA HIS A 25 1.91 -11.44 -2.03
C HIS A 25 0.88 -12.02 -1.06
N LEU A 26 0.50 -13.28 -1.24
CA LEU A 26 -0.40 -13.98 -0.32
C LEU A 26 0.22 -14.19 1.07
N ALA A 27 1.55 -14.37 1.17
CA ALA A 27 2.23 -14.47 2.45
C ALA A 27 2.24 -13.11 3.17
N ASP A 28 2.50 -12.03 2.44
CA ASP A 28 2.51 -10.67 2.97
C ASP A 28 1.12 -10.26 3.47
N LEU A 29 0.05 -10.53 2.71
CA LEU A 29 -1.33 -10.24 3.13
C LEU A 29 -1.76 -10.99 4.40
N ARG A 30 -1.10 -12.11 4.75
CA ARG A 30 -1.36 -12.82 6.02
C ARG A 30 -0.78 -12.11 7.24
N LEU A 31 0.06 -11.09 7.06
CA LEU A 31 0.58 -10.26 8.13
C LEU A 31 -0.43 -9.21 8.61
N LEU A 32 -1.51 -8.98 7.86
CA LEU A 32 -2.58 -8.05 8.25
C LEU A 32 -3.32 -8.56 9.49
N PRO A 33 -3.52 -7.72 10.52
CA PRO A 33 -4.41 -8.05 11.63
C PRO A 33 -5.84 -8.39 11.13
N PRO A 34 -6.49 -9.41 11.72
CA PRO A 34 -7.87 -9.78 11.38
C PRO A 34 -8.88 -8.62 11.37
N GLU A 35 -8.75 -7.73 12.34
CA GLU A 35 -9.61 -6.58 12.57
C GLU A 35 -9.46 -5.56 11.44
N LEU A 36 -8.21 -5.29 11.04
CA LEU A 36 -7.91 -4.44 9.91
C LEU A 36 -8.46 -5.01 8.60
N GLY A 37 -8.33 -6.33 8.38
CA GLY A 37 -8.90 -6.99 7.20
C GLY A 37 -10.42 -6.85 7.13
N SER A 38 -11.09 -6.94 8.27
CA SER A 38 -12.54 -6.75 8.37
C SER A 38 -12.94 -5.28 8.20
N TRP A 39 -12.15 -4.36 8.75
CA TRP A 39 -12.34 -2.92 8.58
C TRP A 39 -12.23 -2.49 7.12
N LEU A 40 -11.22 -2.95 6.39
CA LEU A 40 -11.02 -2.64 4.97
C LEU A 40 -12.25 -3.01 4.13
N VAL A 41 -12.76 -4.23 4.30
CA VAL A 41 -13.96 -4.71 3.62
C VAL A 41 -15.18 -3.88 4.05
N GLY A 42 -15.34 -3.61 5.35
CA GLY A 42 -16.43 -2.80 5.90
C GLY A 42 -16.42 -1.35 5.40
N HIS A 43 -15.25 -0.80 5.08
CA HIS A 43 -15.08 0.56 4.55
C HIS A 43 -15.05 0.60 3.02
N GLY A 44 -15.26 -0.54 2.37
CA GLY A 44 -15.56 -0.64 0.95
C GLY A 44 -14.38 -0.99 0.07
N LEU A 45 -13.28 -1.56 0.59
CA LEU A 45 -12.31 -2.25 -0.26
C LEU A 45 -13.02 -3.44 -0.94
N LEU A 46 -13.15 -3.39 -2.26
CA LEU A 46 -13.98 -4.32 -3.03
C LEU A 46 -13.22 -5.55 -3.46
N LYS A 47 -11.98 -5.38 -3.96
CA LYS A 47 -11.15 -6.48 -4.47
C LYS A 47 -9.66 -6.27 -4.23
N ILE A 48 -8.95 -7.38 -4.10
CA ILE A 48 -7.50 -7.48 -4.19
C ILE A 48 -7.18 -8.44 -5.33
N HIS A 49 -6.75 -7.92 -6.46
CA HIS A 49 -6.33 -8.70 -7.61
C HIS A 49 -4.84 -9.01 -7.51
N ILE A 50 -4.48 -10.30 -7.57
CA ILE A 50 -3.10 -10.76 -7.48
C ILE A 50 -2.79 -11.54 -8.74
N GLY A 51 -1.75 -11.15 -9.46
CA GLY A 51 -1.28 -11.90 -10.61
C GLY A 51 0.21 -12.12 -10.66
N ASP A 52 0.60 -13.02 -11.57
CA ASP A 52 1.97 -13.45 -11.80
C ASP A 52 2.69 -12.69 -12.92
N ARG A 53 2.02 -11.68 -13.47
CA ARG A 53 2.44 -10.85 -14.61
C ARG A 53 2.52 -9.38 -14.20
N PRO A 54 3.13 -8.51 -15.03
CA PRO A 54 3.09 -7.07 -14.80
C PRO A 54 1.64 -6.57 -14.73
N LEU A 55 1.39 -5.47 -14.02
CA LEU A 55 0.04 -4.90 -13.89
C LEU A 55 -0.62 -4.64 -15.25
N ALA A 56 0.15 -4.18 -16.24
CA ALA A 56 -0.28 -3.98 -17.63
C ALA A 56 -1.05 -5.17 -18.22
N ASP A 57 -0.66 -6.38 -17.82
CA ASP A 57 -1.05 -7.64 -18.43
C ASP A 57 -2.10 -8.40 -17.60
N LEU A 58 -2.52 -7.84 -16.46
CA LEU A 58 -3.59 -8.41 -15.65
C LEU A 58 -4.95 -8.17 -16.32
N ASP A 59 -5.75 -9.23 -16.43
CA ASP A 59 -7.08 -9.12 -17.02
C ASP A 59 -7.99 -8.20 -16.20
N ALA A 60 -7.74 -8.08 -14.88
CA ALA A 60 -8.45 -7.15 -14.00
C ALA A 60 -8.20 -5.66 -14.32
N ILE A 61 -7.10 -5.34 -15.03
CA ILE A 61 -6.73 -3.99 -15.44
C ILE A 61 -7.07 -3.76 -16.92
N ARG A 62 -7.32 -4.82 -17.71
CA ARG A 62 -7.76 -4.70 -19.10
C ARG A 62 -9.12 -4.00 -19.19
N GLY A 63 -9.10 -2.71 -19.53
CA GLY A 63 -10.28 -1.85 -19.65
C GLY A 63 -10.51 -0.90 -18.48
N ALA A 64 -9.71 -0.98 -17.41
CA ALA A 64 -9.57 0.12 -16.47
C ALA A 64 -8.82 1.27 -17.16
N ASP A 65 -9.17 2.52 -16.86
CA ASP A 65 -8.44 3.68 -17.39
C ASP A 65 -6.98 3.60 -16.89
N PRO A 66 -5.99 3.40 -17.77
CA PRO A 66 -4.59 3.31 -17.35
C PRO A 66 -4.09 4.59 -16.67
N GLY A 67 -4.81 5.73 -16.79
CA GLY A 67 -4.48 6.99 -16.12
C GLY A 67 -4.48 6.93 -14.59
N SER A 68 -5.08 5.90 -13.97
CA SER A 68 -5.03 5.69 -12.52
C SER A 68 -3.78 4.94 -12.04
N PHE A 69 -2.99 4.35 -12.94
CA PHE A 69 -1.77 3.63 -12.61
C PHE A 69 -0.54 4.39 -13.15
N ARG A 70 0.37 4.76 -12.24
CA ARG A 70 1.52 5.64 -12.52
C ARG A 70 2.38 5.11 -13.67
N ASN A 71 2.69 3.82 -13.67
CA ASN A 71 3.23 3.09 -14.81
C ASN A 71 2.64 1.67 -14.83
N LEU A 72 2.28 1.19 -16.01
CA LEU A 72 1.82 -0.19 -16.18
C LEU A 72 2.92 -1.24 -15.90
N THR A 73 4.17 -0.79 -15.69
CA THR A 73 5.31 -1.60 -15.25
C THR A 73 5.46 -1.71 -13.73
N ASP A 74 4.63 -1.01 -12.96
CA ASP A 74 4.71 -1.01 -11.50
C ASP A 74 4.35 -2.39 -10.92
N ALA A 75 4.84 -2.65 -9.71
CA ALA A 75 4.63 -3.92 -9.03
C ALA A 75 3.22 -4.02 -8.40
N GLY A 76 2.61 -2.89 -8.06
CA GLY A 76 1.29 -2.81 -7.46
C GLY A 76 0.64 -1.45 -7.67
N GLY A 77 -0.65 -1.36 -7.37
CA GLY A 77 -1.39 -0.11 -7.34
C GLY A 77 -2.73 -0.24 -6.61
N TYR A 78 -3.07 0.73 -5.77
CA TYR A 78 -4.42 0.93 -5.26
C TYR A 78 -5.19 1.94 -6.12
N HIS A 79 -6.39 1.56 -6.57
CA HIS A 79 -7.31 2.44 -7.30
C HIS A 79 -8.40 2.99 -6.38
N PRO A 80 -8.42 4.29 -6.05
CA PRO A 80 -9.39 4.87 -5.10
C PRO A 80 -10.85 4.78 -5.53
N ASP A 81 -11.16 5.08 -6.80
CA ASP A 81 -12.56 5.06 -7.27
C ASP A 81 -13.15 3.65 -7.38
N LEU A 82 -12.34 2.70 -7.87
CA LEU A 82 -12.73 1.29 -7.94
C LEU A 82 -12.61 0.58 -6.58
N LYS A 83 -11.90 1.20 -5.63
CA LYS A 83 -11.57 0.63 -4.31
C LYS A 83 -10.98 -0.77 -4.44
N CYS A 84 -10.01 -0.92 -5.33
CA CYS A 84 -9.35 -2.18 -5.63
C CYS A 84 -7.84 -2.06 -5.46
N VAL A 85 -7.22 -3.10 -4.91
CA VAL A 85 -5.76 -3.28 -4.92
C VAL A 85 -5.39 -4.22 -6.05
N TYR A 86 -4.32 -3.91 -6.77
CA TYR A 86 -3.78 -4.73 -7.84
C TYR A 86 -2.31 -5.02 -7.58
N LEU A 87 -1.91 -6.27 -7.69
CA LEU A 87 -0.57 -6.75 -7.40
C LEU A 87 -0.06 -7.60 -8.57
N GLY A 88 1.07 -7.21 -9.13
CA GLY A 88 1.74 -7.89 -10.23
C GLY A 88 3.17 -8.32 -9.88
N ASN A 89 3.97 -8.61 -10.90
CA ASN A 89 5.36 -9.06 -10.77
C ASN A 89 6.44 -7.99 -11.08
N GLY A 90 6.03 -6.72 -11.18
CA GLY A 90 6.92 -5.60 -11.46
C GLY A 90 7.98 -5.37 -10.37
N GLY A 91 9.00 -4.57 -10.68
CA GLY A 91 10.00 -4.15 -9.69
C GLY A 91 9.46 -3.04 -8.78
N SER A 92 9.77 -3.11 -7.48
CA SER A 92 9.42 -2.06 -6.52
C SER A 92 10.50 -1.93 -5.44
N PRO A 93 10.82 -0.71 -4.98
CA PRO A 93 11.71 -0.50 -3.84
C PRO A 93 11.05 -0.78 -2.48
N SER A 94 9.73 -1.04 -2.45
CA SER A 94 8.97 -1.19 -1.22
C SER A 94 9.37 -2.42 -0.40
N ALA A 95 9.21 -2.32 0.92
CA ALA A 95 9.39 -3.44 1.84
C ALA A 95 8.50 -4.66 1.52
N SER A 96 7.26 -4.41 1.06
CA SER A 96 6.30 -5.38 0.57
C SER A 96 5.29 -4.64 -0.29
N VAL A 97 5.22 -4.98 -1.58
CA VAL A 97 4.28 -4.37 -2.52
C VAL A 97 2.84 -4.57 -2.05
N ALA A 98 2.49 -5.79 -1.66
CA ALA A 98 1.14 -6.09 -1.17
C ALA A 98 0.74 -5.20 0.01
N LEU A 99 1.63 -5.05 1.01
CA LEU A 99 1.32 -4.26 2.19
C LEU A 99 1.40 -2.76 1.93
N HIS A 100 2.23 -2.31 0.98
CA HIS A 100 2.30 -0.93 0.54
C HIS A 100 0.99 -0.49 -0.10
N GLU A 101 0.46 -1.28 -1.05
CA GLU A 101 -0.83 -0.96 -1.67
C GLU A 101 -2.00 -1.03 -0.68
N ILE A 102 -1.94 -1.94 0.30
CA ILE A 102 -2.89 -1.94 1.41
C ILE A 102 -2.73 -0.69 2.27
N GLY A 103 -1.50 -0.20 2.49
CA GLY A 103 -1.22 1.06 3.15
C GLY A 103 -1.87 2.25 2.41
N HIS A 104 -1.83 2.28 1.07
CA HIS A 104 -2.58 3.25 0.29
C HIS A 104 -4.10 3.11 0.51
N ALA A 105 -4.64 1.89 0.43
CA ALA A 105 -6.07 1.66 0.66
C ALA A 105 -6.52 2.16 2.04
N VAL A 106 -5.76 1.84 3.10
CA VAL A 106 -6.01 2.34 4.47
C VAL A 106 -5.95 3.86 4.50
N GLY A 107 -4.90 4.46 3.94
CA GLY A 107 -4.72 5.91 3.91
C GLY A 107 -5.89 6.65 3.26
N TRP A 108 -6.37 6.16 2.12
CA TRP A 108 -7.51 6.71 1.39
C TRP A 108 -8.84 6.50 2.11
N LEU A 109 -9.13 5.27 2.57
CA LEU A 109 -10.41 4.95 3.21
C LEU A 109 -10.58 5.65 4.57
N SER A 110 -9.49 5.88 5.30
CA SER A 110 -9.49 6.61 6.58
C SER A 110 -9.26 8.11 6.45
N GLY A 111 -8.74 8.57 5.31
CA GLY A 111 -8.22 9.93 5.15
C GLY A 111 -6.98 10.22 6.00
N ALA A 112 -6.30 9.21 6.55
CA ALA A 112 -5.17 9.39 7.46
C ALA A 112 -3.97 10.10 6.84
N HIS A 113 -3.66 9.77 5.58
CA HIS A 113 -2.54 10.32 4.82
C HIS A 113 -2.68 11.82 4.47
N SER A 114 -3.88 12.40 4.63
CA SER A 114 -4.17 13.80 4.32
C SER A 114 -4.52 14.63 5.55
N LYS A 115 -4.35 14.07 6.76
CA LYS A 115 -4.52 14.82 8.01
C LYS A 115 -3.38 15.82 8.15
N SER A 116 -3.72 17.05 8.52
CA SER A 116 -2.75 18.14 8.68
C SER A 116 -1.60 17.78 9.63
N GLY A 117 -1.87 17.10 10.75
CA GLY A 117 -0.82 16.67 11.68
C GLY A 117 0.20 15.72 11.03
N PHE A 118 -0.27 14.76 10.24
CA PHE A 118 0.62 13.84 9.53
C PHE A 118 1.40 14.53 8.40
N ILE A 119 0.75 15.44 7.67
CA ILE A 119 1.40 16.24 6.63
C ILE A 119 2.53 17.09 7.24
N LEU A 120 2.31 17.69 8.41
CA LEU A 120 3.33 18.46 9.11
C LEU A 120 4.50 17.59 9.56
N ASP A 121 4.22 16.41 10.15
CA ASP A 121 5.27 15.44 10.51
C ASP A 121 6.08 15.00 9.27
N TYR A 122 5.42 14.82 8.12
CA TYR A 122 6.09 14.53 6.85
C TYR A 122 6.99 15.67 6.38
N ILE A 123 6.48 16.91 6.35
CA ILE A 123 7.26 18.10 5.92
C ILE A 123 8.50 18.25 6.79
N ASP A 124 8.37 18.09 8.11
CA ASP A 124 9.49 18.18 9.06
C ASP A 124 10.58 17.12 8.82
N GLN A 125 10.22 15.97 8.23
CA GLN A 125 11.16 14.88 7.92
C GLN A 125 11.62 14.87 6.46
N GLU A 126 10.94 15.59 5.56
CA GLU A 126 11.06 15.47 4.11
C GLU A 126 12.52 15.54 3.64
N GLU A 127 13.30 16.51 4.12
CA GLU A 127 14.70 16.68 3.68
C GLU A 127 15.59 15.46 3.99
N ASN A 128 15.25 14.71 5.05
CA ASN A 128 15.98 13.53 5.51
C ASN A 128 15.54 12.23 4.82
N LEU A 129 14.42 12.25 4.09
CA LEU A 129 13.89 11.06 3.43
C LEU A 129 14.75 10.66 2.22
N PRO A 130 14.77 9.37 1.84
CA PRO A 130 15.33 8.95 0.57
C PRO A 130 14.68 9.70 -0.61
N ALA A 131 15.44 9.97 -1.67
CA ALA A 131 14.99 10.75 -2.83
C ALA A 131 13.64 10.27 -3.42
N TYR A 132 13.39 8.97 -3.39
CA TYR A 132 12.13 8.37 -3.83
C TYR A 132 10.90 8.86 -3.04
N TYR A 133 11.03 9.22 -1.76
CA TYR A 133 9.92 9.68 -0.92
C TYR A 133 9.85 11.21 -0.80
N ARG A 134 10.84 11.92 -1.35
CA ARG A 134 10.89 13.39 -1.43
C ARG A 134 10.21 13.93 -2.70
N GLU A 135 9.24 13.20 -3.24
CA GLU A 135 8.87 13.28 -4.66
C GLU A 135 8.65 14.71 -5.15
N SER A 136 9.49 15.11 -6.11
CA SER A 136 9.27 16.28 -6.95
C SER A 136 8.65 15.80 -8.27
N TRP A 137 7.39 16.14 -8.53
CA TRP A 137 6.78 15.94 -9.84
C TRP A 137 7.21 17.09 -10.75
N ASN A 138 7.93 16.82 -11.85
CA ASN A 138 8.35 17.83 -12.84
C ASN A 138 9.04 19.06 -12.22
N GLY A 139 9.84 18.86 -11.16
CA GLY A 139 10.51 19.95 -10.43
C GLY A 139 9.62 20.73 -9.47
N ARG A 140 8.39 20.27 -9.18
CA ARG A 140 7.52 20.80 -8.12
C ARG A 140 7.39 19.78 -7.00
N HIS A 141 7.69 20.18 -5.77
CA HIS A 141 7.41 19.36 -4.58
C HIS A 141 5.91 19.11 -4.47
N ASP A 142 5.50 17.84 -4.48
CA ASP A 142 4.12 17.41 -4.22
C ASP A 142 4.08 16.77 -2.82
N VAL A 143 3.91 17.64 -1.82
CA VAL A 143 3.91 17.26 -0.40
C VAL A 143 2.82 16.24 -0.10
N GLU A 144 1.63 16.42 -0.69
CA GLU A 144 0.53 15.49 -0.44
C GLU A 144 0.90 14.11 -0.93
N ARG A 145 1.41 14.00 -2.16
CA ARG A 145 1.87 12.74 -2.72
C ARG A 145 2.98 12.09 -1.90
N GLY A 146 4.02 12.84 -1.55
CA GLY A 146 5.11 12.33 -0.73
C GLY A 146 4.64 11.80 0.63
N ALA A 147 3.65 12.48 1.24
CA ALA A 147 3.00 12.00 2.46
C ALA A 147 2.23 10.70 2.21
N ARG A 148 1.50 10.56 1.10
CA ARG A 148 0.79 9.31 0.73
C ARG A 148 1.73 8.12 0.59
N GLU A 149 2.83 8.28 -0.16
CA GLU A 149 3.85 7.25 -0.36
C GLU A 149 4.56 6.89 0.95
N THR A 150 4.88 7.89 1.77
CA THR A 150 5.49 7.69 3.09
C THR A 150 4.57 6.92 4.02
N PHE A 151 3.27 7.25 4.04
CA PHE A 151 2.27 6.53 4.82
C PHE A 151 2.24 5.04 4.42
N ALA A 152 2.14 4.77 3.11
CA ALA A 152 2.05 3.42 2.57
C ALA A 152 3.31 2.59 2.85
N GLU A 153 4.50 3.18 2.70
CA GLU A 153 5.74 2.46 2.94
C GLU A 153 5.96 2.18 4.43
N VAL A 154 5.74 3.17 5.30
CA VAL A 154 5.87 2.96 6.75
C VAL A 154 4.90 1.88 7.21
N PHE A 155 3.68 1.87 6.67
CA PHE A 155 2.69 0.83 6.94
C PHE A 155 3.23 -0.57 6.57
N ALA A 156 3.79 -0.73 5.37
CA ALA A 156 4.41 -1.98 4.92
C ALA A 156 5.60 -2.39 5.79
N MET A 157 6.44 -1.44 6.18
CA MET A 157 7.60 -1.69 7.03
C MET A 157 7.22 -2.14 8.44
N LEU A 158 6.18 -1.55 9.03
CA LEU A 158 5.73 -1.95 10.37
C LEU A 158 5.21 -3.39 10.39
N LEU A 159 4.36 -3.76 9.42
CA LEU A 159 3.79 -5.11 9.33
C LEU A 159 4.83 -6.18 8.94
N THR A 160 5.89 -5.81 8.23
CA THR A 160 7.02 -6.71 7.93
C THR A 160 8.07 -6.77 9.06
N GLY A 161 7.78 -6.19 10.24
CA GLY A 161 8.67 -6.25 11.40
C GLY A 161 9.91 -5.35 11.30
N ARG A 162 9.89 -4.34 10.42
CA ARG A 162 11.02 -3.44 10.14
C ARG A 162 10.89 -2.10 10.87
N LYS A 163 10.22 -2.06 12.02
CA LYS A 163 9.95 -0.84 12.81
C LYS A 163 11.18 0.03 13.04
N GLN A 164 12.27 -0.55 13.55
CA GLN A 164 13.50 0.22 13.79
C GLN A 164 14.06 0.86 12.52
N LYS A 165 13.99 0.16 11.38
CA LYS A 165 14.44 0.70 10.10
C LYS A 165 13.51 1.82 9.64
N ALA A 166 12.20 1.70 9.85
CA ALA A 166 11.23 2.74 9.51
C ALA A 166 11.49 4.00 10.35
N GLU A 167 11.67 3.87 11.66
CA GLU A 167 11.95 4.99 12.56
C GLU A 167 13.25 5.71 12.19
N ASN A 168 14.29 4.96 11.79
CA ASN A 168 15.55 5.54 11.36
C ASN A 168 15.45 6.31 10.03
N VAL A 169 14.51 5.94 9.15
CA VAL A 169 14.38 6.52 7.81
C VAL A 169 13.34 7.64 7.78
N PHE A 170 12.20 7.44 8.44
CA PHE A 170 11.03 8.32 8.38
C PHE A 170 10.77 9.07 9.68
N GLY A 171 11.51 8.78 10.75
CA GLY A 171 11.32 9.41 12.05
C GLY A 171 10.24 8.75 12.91
N LEU A 172 10.38 8.94 14.22
CA LEU A 172 9.52 8.32 15.24
C LEU A 172 8.07 8.82 15.17
N ALA A 173 7.86 10.12 14.90
CA ALA A 173 6.52 10.72 14.86
C ALA A 173 5.66 10.10 13.75
N ILE A 174 6.19 10.02 12.53
CA ILE A 174 5.56 9.36 11.39
C ILE A 174 5.26 7.88 11.71
N CYS A 175 6.23 7.16 12.26
CA CYS A 175 6.05 5.74 12.59
C CYS A 175 4.96 5.53 13.64
N ALA A 176 4.97 6.32 14.72
CA ALA A 176 3.95 6.25 15.77
C ALA A 176 2.55 6.62 15.22
N TYR A 177 2.47 7.58 14.31
CA TYR A 177 1.21 7.94 13.66
C TYR A 177 0.61 6.76 12.88
N VAL A 178 1.42 6.13 12.01
CA VAL A 178 1.01 5.04 11.13
C VAL A 178 0.74 3.74 11.90
N GLU A 179 1.49 3.48 12.98
CA GLU A 179 1.33 2.29 13.83
C GLU A 179 -0.09 2.14 14.38
N ARG A 180 -0.79 3.25 14.64
CA ARG A 180 -2.19 3.22 15.09
C ARG A 180 -3.14 2.62 14.06
N PHE A 181 -2.82 2.73 12.77
CA PHE A 181 -3.61 2.16 11.68
C PHE A 181 -3.19 0.72 11.39
N SER A 182 -1.90 0.43 11.38
CA SER A 182 -1.40 -0.93 11.12
C SER A 182 -1.73 -1.92 12.25
N SER A 183 -1.98 -1.44 13.46
CA SER A 183 -2.41 -2.24 14.62
C SER A 183 -3.95 -2.36 14.74
N GLY A 184 -4.71 -1.62 13.93
CA GLY A 184 -6.18 -1.58 14.00
C GLY A 184 -6.78 -0.67 15.09
N VAL A 185 -5.95 0.02 15.88
CA VAL A 185 -6.39 0.85 17.02
C VAL A 185 -7.12 2.13 16.58
N ALA A 186 -6.73 2.75 15.47
CA ALA A 186 -7.31 4.01 14.99
C ALA A 186 -8.40 3.85 13.93
N LEU A 187 -9.03 2.67 13.85
CA LEU A 187 -9.98 2.29 12.81
C LEU A 187 -11.46 2.44 13.26
N GLU A 188 -11.74 3.32 14.22
CA GLU A 188 -13.10 3.63 14.73
C GLU A 188 -13.92 4.53 13.80
#